data_AF-A0A6G2Q6Q6-F1
#
_entry.id   AF-A0A6G2Q6Q6-F1
#
_cell.length_a   1.000
_cell.length_b   1.000
_cell.length_c   1.000
_cell.angle_alpha   90.00
_cell.angle_beta   90.00
_cell.angle_gamma   90.00
#
_symmetry.space_group_name_H-M   'P 1'
#
loop_
_entity.id
_entity.type
_entity.pdbx_description
1 polymer ?
#
loop_
_entity_poly.entity_id
_entity_poly.type
_entity_poly.pdbx_seq_one_letter_code
_entity_poly.pdbx_strand_id
1 'polypeptide(L)'
;MDEALAFVDVMGRTGEGMSPSRAVDPGWHTFMLHTEEYDAFCRTRYGRFVHHTPKSRYRDRATMADAVARIRAHGFSVDESLWGTRADCNEPACCGDGPCC
;
A
#
# COMPACT_ATOMS: atom_id res chain seq x y z
N MET A 1 0.38 11.73 -3.66
CA MET A 1 -0.95 11.23 -3.22
C MET A 1 -1.41 10.07 -4.10
N ASP A 2 -1.03 10.05 -5.38
CA ASP A 2 -1.44 9.05 -6.36
C ASP A 2 -0.99 7.60 -6.05
N GLU A 3 0.21 7.41 -5.48
CA GLU A 3 0.73 6.07 -5.15
C GLU A 3 -0.16 5.28 -4.18
N ALA A 4 -0.76 5.96 -3.18
CA ALA A 4 -1.63 5.31 -2.21
C ALA A 4 -2.94 4.85 -2.87
N LEU A 5 -3.49 5.66 -3.78
CA LEU A 5 -4.69 5.30 -4.53
C LEU A 5 -4.41 4.15 -5.51
N ALA A 6 -3.27 4.17 -6.20
CA ALA A 6 -2.83 3.08 -7.06
C ALA A 6 -2.65 1.77 -6.26
N PHE A 7 -2.02 1.86 -5.09
CA PHE A 7 -1.84 0.73 -4.18
C PHE A 7 -3.18 0.09 -3.76
N VAL A 8 -4.14 0.91 -3.30
CA VAL A 8 -5.47 0.42 -2.89
C VAL A 8 -6.27 -0.10 -4.09
N ASP A 9 -6.13 0.53 -5.26
CA ASP A 9 -6.81 0.08 -6.48
C ASP A 9 -6.34 -1.32 -6.90
N VAL A 10 -5.04 -1.61 -6.83
CA VAL A 10 -4.53 -2.94 -7.11
C VAL A 10 -5.10 -3.97 -6.14
N MET A 11 -5.05 -3.72 -4.82
CA MET A 11 -5.65 -4.63 -3.83
C MET A 11 -7.17 -4.79 -4.03
N GLY A 12 -7.85 -3.70 -4.38
CA GLY A 12 -9.27 -3.68 -4.69
C GLY A 12 -9.63 -4.46 -5.96
N ARG A 13 -8.76 -4.50 -6.97
CA ARG A 13 -8.99 -5.28 -8.19
C ARG A 13 -8.62 -6.75 -8.05
N THR A 14 -7.53 -7.07 -7.36
CA THR A 14 -7.01 -8.45 -7.29
C THR A 14 -7.53 -9.22 -6.08
N GLY A 15 -7.84 -8.55 -4.97
CA GLY A 15 -8.16 -9.20 -3.70
C GLY A 15 -6.95 -9.74 -2.96
N GLU A 16 -5.75 -9.56 -3.50
CA GLU A 16 -4.51 -9.99 -2.86
C GLU A 16 -3.99 -8.91 -1.90
N GLY A 17 -3.48 -9.35 -0.74
CA GLY A 17 -2.93 -8.45 0.26
C GLY A 17 -1.51 -8.01 -0.06
N MET A 18 -1.26 -6.70 -0.02
CA MET A 18 0.06 -6.09 -0.20
C MET A 18 0.52 -5.38 1.07
N SER A 19 1.78 -4.92 1.08
CA SER A 19 2.29 -3.97 2.08
C SER A 19 2.71 -2.68 1.39
N PRO A 20 2.25 -1.51 1.85
CA PRO A 20 2.75 -0.23 1.35
C PRO A 20 4.13 0.08 1.92
N SER A 21 4.87 0.96 1.25
CA SER A 21 6.09 1.55 1.82
C SER A 21 5.76 2.52 2.95
N ARG A 22 6.75 2.87 3.77
CA ARG A 22 6.58 3.89 4.83
C ARG A 22 6.11 5.25 4.30
N ALA A 23 6.46 5.62 3.06
CA ALA A 23 6.08 6.90 2.48
C ALA A 23 4.65 6.87 1.90
N VAL A 24 4.21 5.72 1.39
CA VAL A 24 2.88 5.56 0.77
C VAL A 24 1.80 5.26 1.81
N ASP A 25 2.18 4.57 2.87
CA ASP A 25 1.30 4.10 3.94
C ASP A 25 0.45 5.21 4.60
N PRO A 26 0.99 6.38 4.98
CA PRO A 26 0.18 7.48 5.52
C PRO A 26 -0.91 7.97 4.56
N GLY A 27 -0.68 7.87 3.25
CA GLY A 27 -1.66 8.26 2.24
C GLY A 27 -2.89 7.34 2.25
N TRP A 28 -2.69 6.03 2.38
CA TRP A 28 -3.81 5.09 2.51
C TRP A 28 -4.53 5.25 3.84
N HIS A 29 -3.79 5.37 4.95
CA HIS A 29 -4.36 5.63 6.26
C HIS A 29 -5.22 6.89 6.27
N THR A 30 -4.73 7.99 5.70
CA THR A 30 -5.49 9.24 5.59
C THR A 30 -6.78 9.03 4.79
N PHE A 31 -6.72 8.34 3.65
CA PHE A 31 -7.91 8.06 2.86
C PHE A 31 -8.93 7.21 3.62
N MET A 32 -8.48 6.21 4.37
CA MET A 32 -9.34 5.34 5.16
C MET A 32 -10.07 6.07 6.30
N LEU A 33 -9.52 7.17 6.81
CA LEU A 33 -10.15 8.00 7.84
C LEU A 33 -11.35 8.80 7.30
N HIS A 34 -11.44 9.01 5.98
CA HIS A 34 -12.63 9.54 5.32
C HIS A 34 -13.62 8.40 5.07
N THR A 35 -14.27 7.94 6.15
CA THR A 35 -14.91 6.62 6.18
C THR A 35 -16.08 6.48 5.20
N GLU A 36 -16.87 7.53 4.97
CA GLU A 36 -17.98 7.51 4.01
C GLU A 36 -17.46 7.39 2.58
N GLU A 37 -16.47 8.22 2.23
CA GLU A 37 -15.84 8.22 0.91
C GLU A 37 -15.06 6.94 0.63
N TYR A 38 -14.39 6.39 1.65
CA TYR A 38 -13.62 5.15 1.51
C TYR A 38 -14.53 3.94 1.31
N ASP A 39 -15.65 3.82 2.06
CA ASP A 39 -16.63 2.74 1.84
C ASP A 39 -17.27 2.88 0.45
N ALA A 40 -17.73 4.07 0.08
CA ALA A 40 -18.31 4.32 -1.24
C ALA A 40 -17.32 3.98 -2.37
N PHE A 41 -16.08 4.45 -2.28
CA PHE A 41 -15.02 4.11 -3.24
C PHE A 41 -14.83 2.60 -3.39
N CYS A 42 -14.74 1.88 -2.27
CA CYS A 42 -14.54 0.44 -2.28
C CYS A 42 -15.73 -0.32 -2.87
N ARG A 43 -16.95 0.02 -2.44
CA ARG A 43 -18.19 -0.63 -2.88
C ARG A 43 -18.47 -0.36 -4.36
N THR A 44 -18.37 0.89 -4.79
CA THR A 44 -18.64 1.27 -6.18
C THR A 44 -17.62 0.68 -7.13
N ARG A 45 -16.34 0.65 -6.77
CA ARG A 45 -15.27 0.24 -7.69
C ARG A 45 -14.96 -1.25 -7.67
N TYR A 46 -15.13 -1.90 -6.52
CA TYR A 46 -14.69 -3.29 -6.30
C TYR A 46 -15.80 -4.23 -5.81
N GLY A 47 -17.00 -3.71 -5.53
CA GLY A 47 -18.11 -4.48 -4.96
C GLY A 47 -17.89 -4.96 -3.51
N ARG A 48 -16.75 -4.63 -2.89
CA ARG A 48 -16.37 -5.08 -1.55
C ARG A 48 -15.48 -4.05 -0.87
N PHE A 49 -15.41 -4.11 0.46
CA PHE A 49 -14.53 -3.27 1.25
C PHE A 49 -13.09 -3.79 1.20
N VAL A 50 -12.11 -2.90 1.00
CA VAL A 50 -10.68 -3.24 1.08
C VAL A 50 -10.22 -3.03 2.52
N HIS A 51 -10.22 -4.12 3.29
CA HIS A 51 -9.85 -4.06 4.71
C HIS A 51 -8.35 -3.82 4.89
N HIS A 52 -8.02 -2.88 5.77
CA HIS A 52 -6.67 -2.78 6.31
C HIS A 52 -6.48 -3.84 7.40
N THR A 53 -5.33 -4.50 7.38
CA THR A 53 -4.89 -5.40 8.44
C THR A 53 -3.46 -5.04 8.75
N PRO A 54 -3.16 -4.53 9.96
CA PRO A 54 -1.79 -4.22 10.36
C PRO A 54 -0.92 -5.45 10.17
N LYS A 55 0.13 -5.33 9.36
CA LYS A 55 1.12 -6.39 9.19
C LYS A 55 2.39 -6.00 9.92
N SER A 56 2.86 -6.89 10.78
CA SER A 56 4.19 -6.81 11.40
C SER A 56 5.33 -7.25 10.48
N ARG A 57 5.01 -7.68 9.24
CA ARG A 57 6.05 -8.07 8.28
C ARG A 57 6.92 -6.87 7.93
N TYR A 58 8.23 -7.09 7.88
CA TYR A 58 9.20 -6.10 7.46
C TYR A 58 8.85 -5.52 6.08
N ARG A 59 8.94 -4.20 5.94
CA ARG A 59 8.90 -3.51 4.65
C ARG A 59 10.27 -3.69 3.99
N ASP A 60 10.58 -4.90 3.52
CA ASP A 60 11.87 -5.20 2.88
C ASP A 60 11.88 -4.87 1.38
N ARG A 61 13.09 -4.85 0.79
CA ARG A 61 13.28 -4.53 -0.63
C ARG A 61 12.48 -5.45 -1.56
N ALA A 62 12.41 -6.74 -1.24
CA ALA A 62 11.71 -7.72 -2.09
C ALA A 62 10.20 -7.44 -2.11
N THR A 63 9.62 -7.15 -0.95
CA THR A 63 8.21 -6.79 -0.80
C THR A 63 7.88 -5.49 -1.52
N MET A 64 8.76 -4.48 -1.44
CA MET A 64 8.56 -3.22 -2.16
C MET A 64 8.70 -3.40 -3.67
N ALA A 65 9.67 -4.19 -4.12
CA ALA A 65 9.84 -4.51 -5.54
C ALA A 65 8.62 -5.26 -6.11
N ASP A 66 8.06 -6.21 -5.35
CA ASP A 66 6.82 -6.90 -5.71
C ASP A 66 5.62 -5.92 -5.77
N ALA A 67 5.49 -5.04 -4.78
CA ALA A 67 4.42 -4.03 -4.77
C ALA A 67 4.50 -3.12 -6.01
N VAL A 68 5.69 -2.60 -6.33
CA VAL A 68 5.93 -1.77 -7.52
C VAL A 68 5.64 -2.54 -8.80
N ALA A 69 6.08 -3.80 -8.91
CA ALA A 69 5.84 -4.63 -10.08
C ALA A 69 4.34 -4.85 -10.31
N ARG A 70 3.59 -5.14 -9.25
CA ARG A 70 2.13 -5.33 -9.32
C ARG A 70 1.42 -4.03 -9.70
N ILE A 71 1.81 -2.88 -9.13
CA ILE A 71 1.23 -1.57 -9.50
C ILE A 71 1.47 -1.26 -10.99
N ARG A 72 2.68 -1.52 -11.50
CA ARG A 72 3.01 -1.37 -12.93
C ARG A 72 2.21 -2.31 -13.83
N ALA A 73 2.02 -3.56 -13.41
CA ALA A 73 1.23 -4.54 -14.16
C ALA A 73 -0.24 -4.12 -14.34
N HIS A 74 -0.75 -3.25 -13.46
CA HIS A 74 -2.09 -2.67 -13.55
C HIS A 74 -2.14 -1.31 -14.28
N GLY A 75 -1.04 -0.90 -14.93
CA GLY A 75 -1.00 0.27 -15.81
C GLY A 75 -0.74 1.60 -15.12
N PHE A 76 -0.39 1.59 -13.82
CA PHE A 76 -0.02 2.81 -13.11
C PHE A 76 1.47 3.12 -13.29
N SER A 77 1.78 4.40 -13.49
CA SER A 77 3.14 4.91 -13.31
C SER A 77 3.49 4.89 -11.83
N VAL A 78 4.74 4.53 -11.50
CA VAL A 78 5.22 4.44 -10.13
C VAL A 78 6.41 5.35 -9.93
N ASP A 79 6.33 6.25 -8.95
CA ASP A 79 7.47 6.98 -8.41
C ASP A 79 8.26 6.07 -7.46
N GLU A 80 9.32 5.45 -7.98
CA GLU A 80 10.17 4.54 -7.23
C GLU A 80 10.81 5.15 -5.97
N SER A 81 10.95 6.48 -5.91
CA SER A 81 11.50 7.15 -4.73
C SER A 81 10.62 6.98 -3.49
N LEU A 82 9.32 6.78 -3.69
CA LEU A 82 8.35 6.57 -2.62
C LEU A 82 8.28 5.12 -2.15
N TRP A 83 8.86 4.16 -2.88
CA TRP A 83 8.76 2.73 -2.56
C TRP A 83 10.00 2.15 -1.90
N GLY A 84 11.07 2.92 -1.70
CA GLY A 84 12.28 2.41 -1.05
C GLY A 84 12.95 1.28 -1.85
N THR A 85 12.81 1.28 -3.19
CA THR A 85 13.53 0.36 -4.10
C THR A 85 15.02 0.73 -4.23
N ARG A 86 15.41 1.93 -3.80
CA ARG A 86 16.81 2.34 -3.55
C ARG A 86 17.22 1.99 -2.12
N ALA A 87 18.52 1.85 -1.88
CA ALA A 87 19.14 1.05 -0.81
C ALA A 87 18.99 1.53 0.65
N ASP A 88 17.80 1.96 1.06
CA ASP A 88 17.64 2.72 2.30
C ASP A 88 16.73 2.02 3.34
N CYS A 89 16.56 0.69 3.25
CA CYS A 89 15.94 -0.07 4.34
C CYS A 89 17.00 -0.73 5.22
N ASN A 90 17.48 -0.01 6.22
CA ASN A 90 18.24 -0.57 7.35
C ASN A 90 17.32 -0.71 8.57
N GLU A 91 17.42 -1.82 9.30
CA GLU A 91 16.76 -1.98 10.60
C GLU A 91 17.18 -0.86 11.58
N PRO A 92 16.28 -0.33 12.44
CA PRO A 92 14.89 -0.72 12.68
C PRO A 92 13.88 0.13 11.88
N ALA A 93 14.30 0.81 10.80
CA ALA A 93 13.51 1.85 10.13
C ALA A 93 12.38 1.33 9.22
N CYS A 94 12.26 0.01 9.02
CA CYS A 94 11.32 -0.62 8.07
C CYS A 94 10.21 -1.43 8.74
N CYS A 95 9.88 -1.06 9.97
CA CYS A 95 8.75 -1.59 10.71
C CYS A 95 7.42 -1.12 10.09
N GLY A 96 6.45 -2.04 9.99
CA GLY A 96 5.05 -1.74 9.62
C GLY A 96 4.23 -1.33 10.84
N ASP A 97 2.96 -0.99 10.65
CA ASP A 97 2.09 -0.43 11.70
C ASP A 97 1.53 -1.50 12.67
N GLY A 98 2.20 -2.66 12.75
CA GLY A 98 1.81 -3.79 13.59
C GLY A 98 2.56 -3.86 14.93
N PRO A 99 2.06 -4.60 15.93
CA PRO A 99 2.57 -4.57 17.32
C PRO A 99 3.89 -5.31 17.57
N CYS A 100 4.62 -5.74 16.53
CA CYS A 100 5.81 -6.60 16.68
C CYS A 100 7.07 -5.99 16.07
N CYS A 101 7.23 -4.69 16.28
CA CYS A 101 8.46 -3.95 16.07
C CYS A 101 8.77 -3.12 17.31
#